data_AF-B9M7X4-F1
#
_entry.id   AF-B9M7X4-F1
#
_cell.length_a   1.000
_cell.length_b   1.000
_cell.length_c   1.000
_cell.angle_alpha   90.00
_cell.angle_beta   90.00
_cell.angle_gamma   90.00
#
_symmetry.space_group_name_H-M   'P 1'
#
loop_
_entity.id
_entity.type
_entity.pdbx_description
1 polymer ?
#
loop_
_entity_poly.entity_id
_entity_poly.type
_entity_poly.pdbx_seq_one_letter_code
_entity_poly.pdbx_strand_id
1 'polypeptide(L)'
;MTFRCLVSFLLFITMALAACRQETEPPLQKGEAVRLLVRQNGKFGYIDQSGKLAIPARFENASLFSEGLAAVRIGGKDGYIDTSGKIVIEPRFKAASIFNEGLAAVLVGDRWGYINKAGKMVIPSSIVSTFAFTEGLAVVVAVTKDGYKAGYMDATGKMIIQPLYEDARFFSEGLAPVKKGKKFGFINRSGTMVIQPMFDDATPFREGLAAVKINGKYGQWGFIDTNGVWVVEAKYKNCLRFKEGVAAVEQEGTWRFIDRRGKDAVPLTMDGPSLFSEGLAPVKIRGKVGYIDRQGREIIPPRFEAATIFIKGLAAVRQGDLCGYIDKKGNLVVPPTYEWYQPIIDQVVTFAAEIE
;
A
#
# COMPACT_ATOMS: atom_id res chain seq x y z
N MET A 1 -9.57 -1.11 81.24
CA MET A 1 -9.84 0.01 80.32
C MET A 1 -8.58 0.25 79.49
N THR A 2 -8.78 0.56 78.20
CA THR A 2 -7.79 0.68 77.09
C THR A 2 -7.15 -0.61 76.58
N PHE A 3 -7.74 -1.19 75.53
CA PHE A 3 -7.07 -2.11 74.60
C PHE A 3 -7.41 -1.74 73.15
N ARG A 4 -6.38 -1.87 72.31
CA ARG A 4 -6.26 -1.58 70.88
C ARG A 4 -7.34 -2.26 70.02
N CYS A 5 -7.80 -1.59 68.97
CA CYS A 5 -8.60 -2.18 67.88
C CYS A 5 -7.97 -1.75 66.53
N LEU A 6 -7.19 -2.65 65.92
CA LEU A 6 -7.43 -3.35 64.65
C LEU A 6 -7.73 -2.50 63.41
N VAL A 7 -6.67 -2.37 62.61
CA VAL A 7 -6.56 -2.53 61.14
C VAL A 7 -7.85 -2.92 60.40
N SER A 8 -8.26 -2.09 59.45
CA SER A 8 -8.79 -2.57 58.17
C SER A 8 -8.52 -1.52 57.08
N PHE A 9 -7.56 -1.81 56.21
CA PHE A 9 -7.18 -0.98 55.06
C PHE A 9 -7.86 -1.61 53.83
N LEU A 10 -9.00 -1.05 53.39
CA LEU A 10 -9.62 -1.44 52.13
C LEU A 10 -8.88 -0.76 50.97
N LEU A 11 -8.15 -1.57 50.19
CA LEU A 11 -7.59 -1.20 48.90
C LEU A 11 -8.74 -1.04 47.88
N PHE A 12 -9.02 0.19 47.44
CA PHE A 12 -9.81 0.41 46.23
C PHE A 12 -8.88 0.27 45.01
N ILE A 13 -8.88 -0.92 44.40
CA ILE A 13 -8.30 -1.14 43.08
C ILE A 13 -9.29 -0.58 42.06
N THR A 14 -9.05 0.63 41.57
CA THR A 14 -9.75 1.15 40.39
C THR A 14 -9.19 0.46 39.15
N MET A 15 -9.90 -0.56 38.66
CA MET A 15 -9.71 -1.13 37.33
C MET A 15 -9.96 -0.04 36.28
N ALA A 16 -8.90 0.56 35.76
CA ALA A 16 -8.97 1.34 34.53
C ALA A 16 -9.16 0.36 33.37
N LEU A 17 -10.42 0.19 32.96
CA LEU A 17 -10.75 -0.42 31.67
C LEU A 17 -10.13 0.46 30.58
N ALA A 18 -8.96 0.06 30.09
CA ALA A 18 -8.42 0.55 28.84
C ALA A 18 -9.36 0.09 27.73
N ALA A 19 -10.35 0.93 27.41
CA ALA A 19 -11.13 0.78 26.21
C ALA A 19 -10.15 0.86 25.04
N CYS A 20 -9.89 -0.28 24.42
CA CYS A 20 -9.15 -0.39 23.18
C CYS A 20 -9.88 0.48 22.15
N ARG A 21 -9.33 1.68 21.89
CA ARG A 21 -9.83 2.57 20.86
C ARG A 21 -9.46 1.90 19.54
N GLN A 22 -10.37 1.12 18.98
CA GLN A 22 -10.31 0.80 17.57
C GLN A 22 -10.34 2.15 16.85
N GLU A 23 -9.25 2.50 16.19
CA GLU A 23 -9.25 3.58 15.21
C GLU A 23 -10.18 3.12 14.09
N THR A 24 -11.45 3.45 14.23
CA THR A 24 -12.41 3.32 13.14
C THR A 24 -11.96 4.31 12.09
N GLU A 25 -11.62 3.80 10.90
CA GLU A 25 -11.40 4.60 9.70
C GLU A 25 -12.45 5.72 9.61
N PRO A 26 -12.06 6.96 9.27
CA PRO A 26 -13.03 8.02 9.09
C PRO A 26 -14.07 7.54 8.05
N PRO A 27 -15.38 7.70 8.32
CA PRO A 27 -16.40 7.29 7.36
C PRO A 27 -16.12 7.99 6.03
N LEU A 28 -16.09 7.21 4.94
CA LEU A 28 -15.98 7.68 3.56
C LEU A 28 -16.76 8.98 3.39
N GLN A 29 -16.07 10.07 3.00
CA GLN A 29 -16.74 11.32 2.69
C GLN A 29 -17.81 11.04 1.63
N LYS A 30 -19.06 11.25 2.02
CA LYS A 30 -20.25 11.04 1.21
C LYS A 30 -20.14 11.90 -0.05
N GLY A 31 -19.75 11.30 -1.19
CA GLY A 31 -19.72 11.99 -2.49
C GLY A 31 -18.45 11.86 -3.34
N GLU A 32 -17.41 11.13 -2.93
CA GLU A 32 -16.30 10.85 -3.86
C GLU A 32 -16.78 9.96 -5.01
N ALA A 33 -16.92 10.55 -6.20
CA ALA A 33 -17.32 9.83 -7.38
C ALA A 33 -16.24 8.78 -7.72
N VAL A 34 -16.61 7.49 -7.68
CA VAL A 34 -15.68 6.40 -7.98
C VAL A 34 -15.20 6.50 -9.42
N ARG A 35 -13.88 6.37 -9.61
CA ARG A 35 -13.21 6.42 -10.91
C ARG A 35 -12.28 5.24 -11.02
N LEU A 36 -12.72 4.19 -11.70
CA LEU A 36 -11.90 3.01 -11.96
C LEU A 36 -11.21 3.18 -13.30
N LEU A 37 -9.89 3.03 -13.28
CA LEU A 37 -9.04 3.21 -14.44
C LEU A 37 -9.23 2.05 -15.43
N VAL A 38 -9.50 2.40 -16.69
CA VAL A 38 -9.70 1.44 -17.79
C VAL A 38 -8.81 1.78 -18.98
N ARG A 39 -8.55 0.77 -19.83
CA ARG A 39 -7.83 0.94 -21.09
C ARG A 39 -8.71 0.52 -22.27
N GLN A 40 -8.79 1.37 -23.29
CA GLN A 40 -9.58 1.15 -24.49
C GLN A 40 -8.87 1.75 -25.70
N ASN A 41 -8.69 0.98 -26.77
CA ASN A 41 -7.98 1.37 -27.98
C ASN A 41 -6.59 1.95 -27.70
N GLY A 42 -5.86 1.32 -26.77
CA GLY A 42 -4.54 1.76 -26.34
C GLY A 42 -4.48 3.06 -25.53
N LYS A 43 -5.63 3.68 -25.20
CA LYS A 43 -5.73 4.90 -24.38
C LYS A 43 -6.40 4.63 -23.05
N PHE A 44 -6.14 5.49 -22.07
CA PHE A 44 -6.66 5.38 -20.72
C PHE A 44 -7.82 6.35 -20.48
N GLY A 45 -8.81 5.87 -19.72
CA GLY A 45 -10.00 6.60 -19.28
C GLY A 45 -10.51 6.06 -17.95
N TYR A 46 -11.70 6.49 -17.54
CA TYR A 46 -12.27 6.08 -16.25
C TYR A 46 -13.76 5.76 -16.35
N ILE A 47 -14.16 4.70 -15.67
CA ILE A 47 -15.56 4.34 -15.48
C ILE A 47 -16.06 4.72 -14.08
N ASP A 48 -17.36 4.95 -13.96
CA ASP A 48 -18.04 5.03 -12.67
C ASP A 48 -18.40 3.64 -12.11
N GLN A 49 -19.01 3.61 -10.92
CA GLN A 49 -19.48 2.40 -10.26
C GLN A 49 -20.60 1.66 -11.01
N SER A 50 -21.32 2.34 -11.91
CA SER A 50 -22.32 1.69 -12.78
C SER A 50 -21.68 1.05 -14.01
N GLY A 51 -20.38 1.25 -14.21
CA GLY A 51 -19.65 0.73 -15.36
C GLY A 51 -19.61 1.65 -16.57
N LYS A 52 -20.23 2.83 -16.49
CA LYS A 52 -20.28 3.79 -17.60
C LYS A 52 -18.99 4.59 -17.66
N LEU A 53 -18.53 4.91 -18.87
CA LEU A 53 -17.41 5.83 -19.07
C LEU A 53 -17.75 7.21 -18.50
N ALA A 54 -17.13 7.55 -17.38
CA ALA A 54 -17.23 8.87 -16.76
C ALA A 54 -16.22 9.84 -17.38
N ILE A 55 -15.05 9.33 -17.78
CA ILE A 55 -14.00 10.10 -18.48
C ILE A 55 -13.56 9.27 -19.68
N PRO A 56 -13.76 9.75 -20.93
CA PRO A 56 -13.42 9.00 -22.14
C PRO A 56 -11.96 8.57 -22.18
N ALA A 57 -11.70 7.41 -22.78
CA ALA A 57 -10.35 6.92 -23.00
C ALA A 57 -9.62 7.78 -24.04
N ARG A 58 -8.76 8.70 -23.56
CA ARG A 58 -8.05 9.67 -24.40
C ARG A 58 -6.61 9.95 -23.96
N PHE A 59 -6.21 9.45 -22.80
CA PHE A 59 -4.88 9.70 -22.24
C PHE A 59 -3.88 8.64 -22.68
N GLU A 60 -2.62 9.02 -22.86
CA GLU A 60 -1.53 8.09 -23.20
C GLU A 60 -1.14 7.20 -22.01
N ASN A 61 -1.32 7.73 -20.80
CA ASN A 61 -1.16 7.04 -19.53
C ASN A 61 -2.01 7.75 -18.47
N ALA A 62 -2.36 7.06 -17.39
CA ALA A 62 -3.15 7.62 -16.32
C ALA A 62 -2.92 6.86 -15.00
N SER A 63 -2.96 7.56 -13.87
CA SER A 63 -2.89 6.98 -12.53
C SER A 63 -4.29 6.74 -11.95
N LEU A 64 -4.35 6.05 -10.81
CA LEU A 64 -5.54 6.09 -9.95
C LEU A 64 -5.78 7.52 -9.44
N PHE A 65 -7.03 7.80 -9.07
CA PHE A 65 -7.37 9.03 -8.36
C PHE A 65 -6.88 8.94 -6.91
N SER A 66 -6.21 9.99 -6.45
CA SER A 66 -5.85 10.18 -5.06
C SER A 66 -6.11 11.63 -4.68
N GLU A 67 -6.77 11.84 -3.55
CA GLU A 67 -7.18 13.14 -3.03
C GLU A 67 -7.90 14.06 -4.05
N GLY A 68 -8.71 13.46 -4.93
CA GLY A 68 -9.52 14.14 -5.93
C GLY A 68 -8.83 14.43 -7.28
N LEU A 69 -7.55 14.08 -7.44
CA LEU A 69 -6.80 14.30 -8.69
C LEU A 69 -6.18 12.99 -9.21
N ALA A 70 -6.00 12.90 -10.53
CA ALA A 70 -5.24 11.83 -11.16
C ALA A 70 -4.20 12.41 -12.13
N ALA A 71 -3.00 11.85 -12.10
CA ALA A 71 -1.96 12.18 -13.07
C ALA A 71 -2.33 11.54 -14.43
N VAL A 72 -2.25 12.31 -15.51
CA VAL A 72 -2.51 11.84 -16.88
C VAL A 72 -1.46 12.33 -17.84
N ARG A 73 -1.16 11.52 -18.85
CA ARG A 73 -0.21 11.85 -19.91
C ARG A 73 -0.90 12.28 -21.19
N ILE A 74 -0.53 13.45 -21.69
CA ILE A 74 -1.02 14.06 -22.92
C ILE A 74 0.17 14.67 -23.66
N GLY A 75 0.41 14.27 -24.90
CA GLY A 75 1.52 14.80 -25.70
C GLY A 75 2.89 14.48 -25.08
N GLY A 76 3.04 13.30 -24.48
CA GLY A 76 4.29 12.86 -23.83
C GLY A 76 4.62 13.53 -22.49
N LYS A 77 3.75 14.39 -21.96
CA LYS A 77 3.95 15.06 -20.66
C LYS A 77 2.81 14.77 -19.69
N ASP A 78 3.13 14.76 -18.41
CA ASP A 78 2.18 14.55 -17.32
C ASP A 78 1.62 15.88 -16.82
N GLY A 79 0.31 15.88 -16.61
CA GLY A 79 -0.47 16.89 -15.92
C GLY A 79 -1.47 16.20 -14.99
N TYR A 80 -2.47 16.93 -14.49
CA TYR A 80 -3.48 16.38 -13.60
C TYR A 80 -4.89 16.77 -14.02
N ILE A 81 -5.81 15.83 -13.84
CA ILE A 81 -7.24 16.02 -14.03
C ILE A 81 -8.00 15.88 -12.71
N ASP A 82 -9.16 16.53 -12.62
CA ASP A 82 -10.14 16.28 -11.57
C ASP A 82 -11.07 15.09 -11.90
N THR A 83 -11.99 14.78 -10.99
CA THR A 83 -12.95 13.67 -11.13
C THR A 83 -13.98 13.88 -12.25
N SER A 84 -14.09 15.07 -12.84
CA SER A 84 -14.87 15.33 -14.05
C SER A 84 -14.07 15.08 -15.33
N GLY A 85 -12.75 14.91 -15.23
CA GLY A 85 -11.84 14.76 -16.36
C GLY A 85 -11.32 16.10 -16.91
N LYS A 86 -11.58 17.21 -16.21
CA LYS A 86 -11.05 18.53 -16.56
C LYS A 86 -9.60 18.63 -16.13
N ILE A 87 -8.74 19.19 -16.98
CA ILE A 87 -7.34 19.48 -16.66
C ILE A 87 -7.30 20.56 -15.58
N VAL A 88 -6.67 20.25 -14.44
CA VAL A 88 -6.43 21.17 -13.32
C VAL A 88 -4.99 21.67 -13.33
N ILE A 89 -4.06 20.81 -13.73
CA ILE A 89 -2.64 21.17 -13.90
C ILE A 89 -2.23 20.77 -15.31
N GLU A 90 -1.85 21.77 -16.11
CA GLU A 90 -1.48 21.56 -17.51
C GLU A 90 -0.32 20.56 -17.68
N PRO A 91 -0.38 19.67 -18.69
CA PRO A 91 0.69 18.72 -18.99
C PRO A 91 2.02 19.42 -19.26
N ARG A 92 2.97 19.28 -18.34
CA ARG A 92 4.29 19.92 -18.44
C ARG A 92 5.43 19.13 -17.81
N PHE A 93 5.13 18.13 -17.01
CA PHE A 93 6.12 17.32 -16.30
C PHE A 93 6.53 16.12 -17.15
N LYS A 94 7.76 15.64 -16.99
CA LYS A 94 8.19 14.40 -17.66
C LYS A 94 7.54 13.17 -17.04
N ALA A 95 7.37 13.20 -15.72
CA ALA A 95 6.67 12.20 -14.93
C ALA A 95 6.01 12.87 -13.72
N ALA A 96 4.91 12.31 -13.24
CA ALA A 96 4.19 12.81 -12.06
C ALA A 96 3.62 11.64 -11.24
N SER A 97 3.74 11.70 -9.91
CA SER A 97 3.12 10.73 -8.99
C SER A 97 1.68 11.12 -8.66
N ILE A 98 0.95 10.21 -8.01
CA ILE A 98 -0.31 10.57 -7.33
C ILE A 98 -0.05 11.59 -6.22
N PHE A 99 -1.12 12.31 -5.84
CA PHE A 99 -1.11 13.16 -4.64
C PHE A 99 -1.20 12.29 -3.39
N ASN A 100 -0.37 12.60 -2.39
CA ASN A 100 -0.49 12.07 -1.03
C ASN A 100 -0.05 13.16 -0.03
N GLU A 101 -0.77 13.29 1.07
CA GLU A 101 -0.63 14.38 2.04
C GLU A 101 -0.59 15.77 1.40
N GLY A 102 -1.41 15.98 0.36
CA GLY A 102 -1.53 17.27 -0.35
C GLY A 102 -0.40 17.61 -1.32
N LEU A 103 0.61 16.75 -1.47
CA LEU A 103 1.75 16.95 -2.36
C LEU A 103 1.89 15.81 -3.38
N ALA A 104 2.47 16.12 -4.53
CA ALA A 104 2.84 15.10 -5.52
C ALA A 104 4.25 15.34 -6.04
N ALA A 105 5.02 14.27 -6.20
CA ALA A 105 6.35 14.31 -6.79
C ALA A 105 6.23 14.48 -8.30
N VAL A 106 6.99 15.42 -8.87
CA VAL A 106 7.03 15.69 -10.31
C VAL A 106 8.47 15.76 -10.80
N LEU A 107 8.71 15.21 -11.98
CA LEU A 107 10.00 15.22 -12.64
C LEU A 107 10.06 16.39 -13.64
N VAL A 108 10.96 17.34 -13.35
CA VAL A 108 11.28 18.49 -14.22
C VAL A 108 12.73 18.32 -14.69
N GLY A 109 12.93 18.18 -15.99
CA GLY A 109 14.24 17.80 -16.53
C GLY A 109 14.64 16.39 -16.08
N ASP A 110 15.69 16.31 -15.27
CA ASP A 110 16.25 15.10 -14.67
C ASP A 110 16.10 15.06 -13.13
N ARG A 111 15.42 16.03 -12.52
CA ARG A 111 15.28 16.14 -11.06
C ARG A 111 13.83 16.16 -10.60
N TRP A 112 13.60 15.48 -9.48
CA TRP A 112 12.32 15.48 -8.79
C TRP A 112 12.18 16.70 -7.89
N GLY A 113 10.96 17.22 -7.83
CA GLY A 113 10.49 18.17 -6.82
C GLY A 113 9.04 17.85 -6.46
N TYR A 114 8.41 18.70 -5.65
CA TYR A 114 7.02 18.50 -5.23
C TYR A 114 6.16 19.69 -5.56
N ILE A 115 4.94 19.41 -5.99
CA ILE A 115 3.90 20.40 -6.23
C ILE A 115 2.74 20.22 -5.27
N ASN A 116 2.02 21.30 -5.00
CA ASN A 116 0.69 21.25 -4.39
C ASN A 116 -0.41 21.02 -5.45
N LYS A 117 -1.66 20.89 -5.00
CA LYS A 117 -2.84 20.68 -5.88
C LYS A 117 -3.14 21.83 -6.86
N ALA A 118 -2.55 23.01 -6.64
CA ALA A 118 -2.61 24.13 -7.59
C ALA A 118 -1.49 24.07 -8.64
N GLY A 119 -0.67 23.00 -8.63
CA GLY A 119 0.45 22.80 -9.53
C GLY A 119 1.68 23.67 -9.21
N LYS A 120 1.68 24.41 -8.09
CA LYS A 120 2.82 25.25 -7.70
C LYS A 120 3.88 24.39 -7.04
N MET A 121 5.15 24.60 -7.41
CA MET A 121 6.27 23.94 -6.74
C MET A 121 6.31 24.37 -5.27
N VAL A 122 6.26 23.41 -4.36
CA VAL A 122 6.48 23.57 -2.92
C VAL A 122 7.94 23.24 -2.61
N ILE A 123 8.46 22.17 -3.21
CA ILE A 123 9.87 21.77 -3.10
C ILE A 123 10.48 21.83 -4.50
N PRO A 124 11.51 22.67 -4.75
CA PRO A 124 12.13 22.79 -6.06
C PRO A 124 12.63 21.46 -6.63
N SER A 125 12.69 21.37 -7.96
CA SER A 125 13.17 20.17 -8.66
C SER A 125 14.69 20.04 -8.60
N SER A 126 15.21 19.52 -7.49
CA SER A 126 16.66 19.29 -7.28
C SER A 126 16.99 17.89 -6.77
N ILE A 127 15.99 17.05 -6.52
CA ILE A 127 16.12 15.75 -5.87
C ILE A 127 16.45 14.68 -6.92
N VAL A 128 17.36 13.75 -6.62
CA VAL A 128 17.73 12.65 -7.53
C VAL A 128 16.59 11.65 -7.67
N SER A 129 16.03 11.21 -6.54
CA SER A 129 14.92 10.25 -6.47
C SER A 129 14.14 10.47 -5.18
N THR A 130 12.83 10.25 -5.23
CA THR A 130 11.94 10.48 -4.10
C THR A 130 10.64 9.69 -4.22
N PHE A 131 9.85 9.64 -3.15
CA PHE A 131 8.63 8.86 -3.05
C PHE A 131 7.49 9.70 -2.44
N ALA A 132 6.26 9.17 -2.41
CA ALA A 132 5.15 9.87 -1.76
C ALA A 132 5.45 10.17 -0.28
N PHE A 133 4.86 11.23 0.25
CA PHE A 133 4.87 11.50 1.68
C PHE A 133 4.01 10.45 2.40
N THR A 134 4.52 9.92 3.51
CA THR A 134 3.76 9.13 4.48
C THR A 134 4.16 9.55 5.89
N GLU A 135 3.17 9.75 6.75
CA GLU A 135 3.37 10.26 8.11
C GLU A 135 4.20 11.56 8.14
N GLY A 136 3.95 12.46 7.19
CA GLY A 136 4.61 13.76 7.08
C GLY A 136 6.07 13.72 6.61
N LEU A 137 6.60 12.55 6.20
CA LEU A 137 7.97 12.40 5.72
C LEU A 137 8.02 11.72 4.34
N ALA A 138 8.91 12.18 3.48
CA ALA A 138 9.21 11.53 2.21
C ALA A 138 10.67 11.06 2.17
N VAL A 139 10.88 9.86 1.62
CA VAL A 139 12.22 9.38 1.31
C VAL A 139 12.82 10.23 0.20
N VAL A 140 14.06 10.66 0.39
CA VAL A 140 14.85 11.37 -0.63
C VAL A 140 16.20 10.70 -0.82
N VAL A 141 16.65 10.64 -2.07
CA VAL A 141 18.00 10.21 -2.42
C VAL A 141 18.82 11.41 -2.86
N ALA A 142 19.99 11.58 -2.24
CA ALA A 142 20.93 12.64 -2.54
C ALA A 142 22.31 12.07 -2.90
N VAL A 143 23.09 12.84 -3.65
CA VAL A 143 24.51 12.53 -3.91
C VAL A 143 25.32 12.99 -2.70
N THR A 144 26.12 12.08 -2.14
CA THR A 144 27.03 12.34 -1.02
C THR A 144 28.47 12.00 -1.44
N LYS A 145 29.45 12.31 -0.58
CA LYS A 145 30.84 11.87 -0.77
C LYS A 145 30.97 10.33 -0.88
N ASP A 146 30.04 9.59 -0.29
CA ASP A 146 30.01 8.12 -0.22
C ASP A 146 29.01 7.52 -1.24
N GLY A 147 28.68 8.26 -2.30
CA GLY A 147 27.72 7.87 -3.34
C GLY A 147 26.28 8.32 -3.04
N TYR A 148 25.30 7.67 -3.66
CA TYR A 148 23.89 7.94 -3.41
C TYR A 148 23.48 7.44 -2.03
N LYS A 149 22.85 8.31 -1.23
CA LYS A 149 22.33 7.97 0.09
C LYS A 149 20.88 8.41 0.23
N ALA A 150 20.11 7.63 0.96
CA ALA A 150 18.74 7.92 1.32
C ALA A 150 18.65 8.62 2.67
N GLY A 151 17.72 9.57 2.76
CA GLY A 151 17.32 10.30 3.97
C GLY A 151 15.83 10.65 3.88
N TYR A 152 15.37 11.54 4.76
CA TYR A 152 13.96 11.92 4.82
C TYR A 152 13.79 13.42 5.00
N MET A 153 12.82 13.98 4.29
CA MET A 153 12.44 15.39 4.41
C MET A 153 10.97 15.53 4.80
N ASP A 154 10.62 16.66 5.40
CA ASP A 154 9.24 17.05 5.63
C ASP A 154 8.59 17.73 4.40
N ALA A 155 7.30 18.03 4.50
CA ALA A 155 6.51 18.67 3.44
C ALA A 155 6.98 20.09 3.07
N THR A 156 7.86 20.71 3.88
CA THR A 156 8.48 22.01 3.57
C THR A 156 9.77 21.87 2.77
N GLY A 157 10.27 20.63 2.61
CA GLY A 157 11.56 20.33 2.00
C GLY A 157 12.73 20.38 2.98
N LYS A 158 12.47 20.54 4.28
CA LYS A 158 13.51 20.49 5.30
C LYS A 158 13.90 19.03 5.55
N MET A 159 15.20 18.76 5.47
CA MET A 159 15.76 17.45 5.83
C MET A 159 15.59 17.21 7.33
N ILE A 160 14.79 16.20 7.68
CA ILE A 160 14.60 15.73 9.07
C ILE A 160 15.65 14.67 9.40
N ILE A 161 15.94 13.79 8.44
CA ILE A 161 16.97 12.75 8.56
C ILE A 161 17.91 12.91 7.38
N GLN A 162 19.18 13.21 7.67
CA GLN A 162 20.18 13.46 6.62
C GLN A 162 20.40 12.21 5.76
N PRO A 163 20.79 12.37 4.47
CA PRO A 163 21.01 11.24 3.59
C PRO A 163 22.25 10.45 4.03
N LEU A 164 22.02 9.32 4.70
CA LEU A 164 23.08 8.50 5.30
C LEU A 164 22.90 6.99 5.11
N TYR A 165 21.72 6.57 4.64
CA TYR A 165 21.39 5.16 4.43
C TYR A 165 21.64 4.72 3.00
N GLU A 166 21.98 3.45 2.80
CA GLU A 166 22.13 2.85 1.47
C GLU A 166 20.78 2.69 0.76
N ASP A 167 19.71 2.53 1.53
CA ASP A 167 18.33 2.40 1.06
C ASP A 167 17.37 2.77 2.20
N ALA A 168 16.16 3.18 1.85
CA ALA A 168 15.11 3.57 2.78
C ALA A 168 13.73 3.22 2.19
N ARG A 169 12.79 2.89 3.06
CA ARG A 169 11.36 2.71 2.73
C ARG A 169 10.55 3.79 3.43
N PHE A 170 9.30 3.96 3.02
CA PHE A 170 8.41 4.96 3.61
C PHE A 170 8.08 4.64 5.08
N PHE A 171 7.70 5.67 5.84
CA PHE A 171 7.26 5.52 7.24
C PHE A 171 5.86 4.91 7.30
N SER A 172 5.67 3.98 8.22
CA SER A 172 4.37 3.39 8.54
C SER A 172 4.38 2.91 9.99
N GLU A 173 3.33 3.26 10.73
CA GLU A 173 3.19 3.01 12.17
C GLU A 173 4.36 3.59 12.98
N GLY A 174 4.86 4.76 12.57
CA GLY A 174 5.93 5.50 13.24
C GLY A 174 7.35 4.99 13.00
N LEU A 175 7.53 3.90 12.24
CA LEU A 175 8.82 3.30 11.92
C LEU A 175 9.06 3.20 10.41
N ALA A 176 10.32 3.27 10.00
CA ALA A 176 10.73 3.07 8.60
C ALA A 176 11.92 2.11 8.49
N PRO A 177 11.85 1.12 7.58
CA PRO A 177 13.02 0.32 7.21
C PRO A 177 14.11 1.17 6.58
N VAL A 178 15.34 1.04 7.07
CA VAL A 178 16.53 1.67 6.49
C VAL A 178 17.69 0.70 6.40
N LYS A 179 18.44 0.78 5.31
CA LYS A 179 19.58 -0.09 5.04
C LYS A 179 20.89 0.59 5.41
N LYS A 180 21.67 -0.06 6.28
CA LYS A 180 23.01 0.37 6.68
C LYS A 180 23.91 -0.84 6.82
N GLY A 181 25.06 -0.84 6.14
CA GLY A 181 25.98 -1.97 6.19
C GLY A 181 25.37 -3.22 5.55
N LYS A 182 24.66 -3.07 4.42
CA LYS A 182 23.96 -4.13 3.68
C LYS A 182 22.76 -4.77 4.38
N LYS A 183 22.46 -4.41 5.64
CA LYS A 183 21.31 -4.93 6.39
C LYS A 183 20.28 -3.85 6.65
N PHE A 184 19.01 -4.23 6.70
CA PHE A 184 17.91 -3.40 7.14
C PHE A 184 17.77 -3.45 8.66
N GLY A 185 17.57 -2.27 9.23
CA GLY A 185 17.03 -2.03 10.56
C GLY A 185 15.85 -1.06 10.45
N PHE A 186 15.37 -0.54 11.57
CA PHE A 186 14.22 0.36 11.60
C PHE A 186 14.53 1.59 12.44
N ILE A 187 14.16 2.75 11.90
CA ILE A 187 14.28 4.04 12.58
C ILE A 187 12.91 4.61 12.88
N ASN A 188 12.82 5.46 13.91
CA ASN A 188 11.64 6.28 14.15
C ASN A 188 11.68 7.58 13.33
N ARG A 189 10.62 8.39 13.42
CA ARG A 189 10.48 9.67 12.68
C ARG A 189 11.52 10.74 13.04
N SER A 190 12.25 10.60 14.15
CA SER A 190 13.38 11.49 14.49
C SER A 190 14.72 10.98 13.93
N GLY A 191 14.75 9.82 13.27
CA GLY A 191 15.98 9.18 12.78
C GLY A 191 16.70 8.30 13.79
N THR A 192 16.13 8.10 14.97
CA THR A 192 16.72 7.23 16.00
C THR A 192 16.54 5.78 15.60
N MET A 193 17.62 4.99 15.65
CA MET A 193 17.57 3.54 15.40
C MET A 193 16.82 2.84 16.53
N VAL A 194 15.69 2.21 16.20
CA VAL A 194 14.85 1.42 17.12
C VAL A 194 15.21 -0.06 17.04
N ILE A 195 15.38 -0.57 15.82
CA ILE A 195 15.76 -1.97 15.58
C ILE A 195 17.07 -1.96 14.78
N GLN A 196 18.13 -2.55 15.33
CA GLN A 196 19.46 -2.52 14.72
C GLN A 196 19.48 -3.23 13.36
N PRO A 197 20.33 -2.78 12.41
CA PRO A 197 20.46 -3.43 11.11
C PRO A 197 20.89 -4.90 11.23
N MET A 198 20.00 -5.82 10.89
CA MET A 198 20.28 -7.27 10.93
C MET A 198 19.54 -8.09 9.87
N PHE A 199 18.56 -7.50 9.18
CA PHE A 199 17.76 -8.18 8.16
C PHE A 199 18.33 -7.98 6.76
N ASP A 200 18.22 -8.96 5.88
CA ASP A 200 18.61 -8.83 4.47
C ASP A 200 17.61 -7.98 3.67
N ASP A 201 16.34 -8.00 4.08
CA ASP A 201 15.27 -7.18 3.51
C ASP A 201 14.19 -6.91 4.58
N ALA A 202 13.40 -5.85 4.38
CA ALA A 202 12.36 -5.44 5.31
C ALA A 202 11.26 -4.64 4.61
N THR A 203 10.01 -4.93 4.97
CA THR A 203 8.83 -4.15 4.58
C THR A 203 8.46 -3.17 5.69
N PRO A 204 7.79 -2.03 5.38
CA PRO A 204 7.20 -1.17 6.40
C PRO A 204 6.19 -1.92 7.29
N PHE A 205 6.02 -1.45 8.52
CA PHE A 205 5.06 -2.02 9.45
C PHE A 205 3.62 -1.84 8.95
N ARG A 206 2.81 -2.87 9.14
CA ARG A 206 1.37 -2.84 8.90
C ARG A 206 0.68 -3.79 9.87
N GLU A 207 -0.35 -3.30 10.54
CA GLU A 207 -1.05 -3.99 11.62
C GLU A 207 -0.09 -4.46 12.74
N GLY A 208 0.87 -3.61 13.11
CA GLY A 208 1.86 -3.86 14.15
C GLY A 208 2.94 -4.88 13.80
N LEU A 209 3.01 -5.36 12.55
CA LEU A 209 3.99 -6.36 12.10
C LEU A 209 4.71 -5.91 10.84
N ALA A 210 6.00 -6.21 10.75
CA ALA A 210 6.81 -6.03 9.53
C ALA A 210 7.32 -7.38 9.05
N ALA A 211 7.19 -7.65 7.74
CA ALA A 211 7.87 -8.77 7.14
C ALA A 211 9.36 -8.45 6.98
N VAL A 212 10.21 -9.36 7.45
CA VAL A 212 11.67 -9.25 7.35
C VAL A 212 12.29 -10.54 6.84
N LYS A 213 13.39 -10.40 6.10
CA LYS A 213 14.12 -11.51 5.49
C LYS A 213 15.48 -11.69 6.13
N ILE A 214 15.89 -12.93 6.37
CA ILE A 214 17.24 -13.29 6.82
C ILE A 214 17.84 -14.38 5.94
N ASN A 215 19.15 -14.58 6.01
CA ASN A 215 19.92 -15.59 5.26
C ASN A 215 20.07 -15.28 3.76
N GLY A 216 20.13 -14.00 3.41
CA GLY A 216 20.54 -13.52 2.09
C GLY A 216 19.47 -13.65 1.00
N LYS A 217 19.90 -13.69 -0.26
CA LYS A 217 19.03 -13.64 -1.44
C LYS A 217 17.99 -14.77 -1.49
N TYR A 218 18.38 -15.98 -1.12
CA TYR A 218 17.51 -17.17 -1.04
C TYR A 218 17.05 -17.46 0.40
N GLY A 219 17.16 -16.43 1.25
CA GLY A 219 16.78 -16.47 2.64
C GLY A 219 15.27 -16.59 2.86
N GLN A 220 14.89 -16.63 4.13
CA GLN A 220 13.53 -16.86 4.56
C GLN A 220 12.92 -15.60 5.16
N TRP A 221 11.62 -15.44 4.92
CA TRP A 221 10.80 -14.39 5.48
C TRP A 221 10.11 -14.86 6.76
N GLY A 222 9.99 -13.94 7.71
CA GLY A 222 9.14 -14.03 8.89
C GLY A 222 8.64 -12.64 9.27
N PHE A 223 8.08 -12.52 10.47
CA PHE A 223 7.44 -11.29 10.93
C PHE A 223 7.92 -10.90 12.32
N ILE A 224 8.23 -9.62 12.49
CA ILE A 224 8.63 -9.02 13.75
C ILE A 224 7.61 -7.97 14.21
N ASP A 225 7.53 -7.75 15.51
CA ASP A 225 6.82 -6.61 16.09
C ASP A 225 7.63 -5.31 16.03
N THR A 226 7.05 -4.21 16.50
CA THR A 226 7.67 -2.87 16.52
C THR A 226 8.89 -2.75 17.43
N ASN A 227 9.15 -3.74 18.30
CA ASN A 227 10.35 -3.82 19.14
C ASN A 227 11.45 -4.69 18.49
N GLY A 228 11.18 -5.29 17.33
CA GLY A 228 12.08 -6.20 16.65
C GLY A 228 12.04 -7.63 17.17
N VAL A 229 11.04 -7.98 17.98
CA VAL A 229 10.84 -9.34 18.48
C VAL A 229 10.11 -10.16 17.42
N TRP A 230 10.62 -11.36 17.15
CA TRP A 230 9.96 -12.30 16.24
C TRP A 230 8.58 -12.70 16.79
N VAL A 231 7.55 -12.42 16.00
CA VAL A 231 6.20 -12.93 16.23
C VAL A 231 5.97 -14.21 15.43
N VAL A 232 6.55 -14.27 14.23
CA VAL A 232 6.60 -15.47 13.40
C VAL A 232 8.01 -15.62 12.88
N GLU A 233 8.70 -16.68 13.30
CA GLU A 233 10.08 -16.94 12.88
C GLU A 233 10.21 -17.06 11.35
N ALA A 234 11.37 -16.67 10.83
CA ALA A 234 11.66 -16.75 9.42
C ALA A 234 11.72 -18.21 8.95
N LYS A 235 10.73 -18.60 8.13
CA LYS A 235 10.63 -19.94 7.55
C LYS A 235 9.99 -19.97 6.17
N TYR A 236 9.41 -18.85 5.73
CA TYR A 236 8.67 -18.76 4.47
C TYR A 236 9.58 -18.35 3.33
N LYS A 237 9.34 -18.90 2.14
CA LYS A 237 10.11 -18.54 0.94
C LYS A 237 9.76 -17.12 0.47
N ASN A 238 8.49 -16.76 0.55
CA ASN A 238 7.95 -15.44 0.24
C ASN A 238 6.78 -15.13 1.18
N CYS A 239 6.46 -13.84 1.35
CA CYS A 239 5.26 -13.41 2.05
C CYS A 239 4.77 -12.06 1.51
N LEU A 240 3.50 -11.78 1.74
CA LEU A 240 2.92 -10.44 1.62
C LEU A 240 2.80 -9.80 3.01
N ARG A 241 2.62 -8.48 3.04
CA ARG A 241 2.32 -7.73 4.27
C ARG A 241 0.94 -8.13 4.83
N PHE A 242 0.74 -7.90 6.13
CA PHE A 242 -0.58 -8.09 6.75
C PHE A 242 -1.59 -7.09 6.19
N LYS A 243 -2.79 -7.57 5.86
CA LYS A 243 -3.96 -6.75 5.53
C LYS A 243 -5.23 -7.44 6.02
N GLU A 244 -6.10 -6.67 6.67
CA GLU A 244 -7.29 -7.12 7.37
C GLU A 244 -7.02 -8.17 8.47
N GLY A 245 -5.80 -8.32 8.98
CA GLY A 245 -5.46 -9.30 10.02
C GLY A 245 -4.88 -10.64 9.53
N VAL A 246 -4.60 -10.78 8.23
CA VAL A 246 -3.89 -11.95 7.68
C VAL A 246 -2.79 -11.55 6.70
N ALA A 247 -1.82 -12.45 6.51
CA ALA A 247 -0.80 -12.33 5.48
C ALA A 247 -0.75 -13.61 4.64
N ALA A 248 -0.51 -13.48 3.33
CA ALA A 248 -0.25 -14.63 2.48
C ALA A 248 1.24 -14.99 2.54
N VAL A 249 1.55 -16.27 2.72
CA VAL A 249 2.91 -16.79 2.82
C VAL A 249 3.10 -17.99 1.89
N GLU A 250 4.28 -18.10 1.28
CA GLU A 250 4.67 -19.23 0.44
C GLU A 250 5.46 -20.25 1.27
N GLN A 251 4.94 -21.47 1.32
CA GLN A 251 5.57 -22.62 1.95
C GLN A 251 5.40 -23.84 1.04
N GLU A 252 6.49 -24.57 0.81
CA GLU A 252 6.47 -25.81 0.00
C GLU A 252 5.87 -25.63 -1.41
N GLY A 253 6.09 -24.46 -2.02
CA GLY A 253 5.63 -24.14 -3.38
C GLY A 253 4.14 -23.78 -3.49
N THR A 254 3.41 -23.69 -2.37
CA THR A 254 2.01 -23.24 -2.34
C THR A 254 1.84 -22.03 -1.42
N TRP A 255 0.79 -21.25 -1.66
CA TRP A 255 0.45 -20.10 -0.83
C TRP A 255 -0.67 -20.43 0.15
N ARG A 256 -0.58 -19.89 1.37
CA ARG A 256 -1.61 -19.98 2.42
C ARG A 256 -1.73 -18.66 3.17
N PHE A 257 -2.87 -18.44 3.81
CA PHE A 257 -3.06 -17.28 4.70
C PHE A 257 -2.74 -17.66 6.13
N ILE A 258 -1.94 -16.84 6.80
CA ILE A 258 -1.66 -16.95 8.23
C ILE A 258 -2.26 -15.78 9.00
N ASP A 259 -2.61 -16.02 10.26
CA ASP A 259 -2.98 -14.99 11.22
C ASP A 259 -1.72 -14.28 11.76
N ARG A 260 -1.93 -13.26 12.60
CA ARG A 260 -0.85 -12.48 13.22
C ARG A 260 0.07 -13.29 14.14
N ARG A 261 -0.28 -14.53 14.48
CA ARG A 261 0.52 -15.46 15.29
C ARG A 261 1.21 -16.54 14.43
N GLY A 262 1.07 -16.47 13.11
CA GLY A 262 1.65 -17.43 12.17
C GLY A 262 0.90 -18.75 12.07
N LYS A 263 -0.35 -18.82 12.54
CA LYS A 263 -1.23 -19.98 12.38
C LYS A 263 -2.04 -19.86 11.10
N ASP A 264 -2.33 -20.98 10.45
CA ASP A 264 -3.21 -21.01 9.28
C ASP A 264 -4.57 -20.37 9.61
N ALA A 265 -4.88 -19.27 8.93
CA ALA A 265 -6.10 -18.49 9.16
C ALA A 265 -7.25 -18.95 8.27
N VAL A 266 -6.93 -19.53 7.12
CA VAL A 266 -7.89 -19.96 6.11
C VAL A 266 -7.54 -21.39 5.68
N PRO A 267 -8.47 -22.36 5.75
CA PRO A 267 -8.19 -23.78 5.46
C PRO A 267 -8.15 -24.06 3.95
N LEU A 268 -7.20 -23.44 3.24
CA LEU A 268 -7.05 -23.47 1.78
C LEU A 268 -5.57 -23.29 1.41
N THR A 269 -5.13 -24.01 0.36
CA THR A 269 -3.89 -23.71 -0.37
C THR A 269 -4.19 -23.11 -1.73
N MET A 270 -3.32 -22.21 -2.20
CA MET A 270 -3.49 -21.43 -3.42
C MET A 270 -2.29 -21.56 -4.35
N ASP A 271 -2.54 -21.45 -5.65
CA ASP A 271 -1.50 -21.53 -6.70
C ASP A 271 -0.66 -20.25 -6.81
N GLY A 272 -0.96 -19.21 -6.03
CA GLY A 272 -0.29 -17.91 -6.11
C GLY A 272 -0.62 -16.97 -4.94
N PRO A 273 0.10 -15.83 -4.83
CA PRO A 273 -0.12 -14.85 -3.78
C PRO A 273 -1.51 -14.22 -3.90
N SER A 274 -2.09 -13.86 -2.75
CA SER A 274 -3.37 -13.17 -2.68
C SER A 274 -3.43 -12.31 -1.43
N LEU A 275 -4.28 -11.27 -1.44
CA LEU A 275 -4.49 -10.38 -0.32
C LEU A 275 -5.99 -10.08 -0.16
N PHE A 276 -6.43 -9.92 1.07
CA PHE A 276 -7.80 -9.53 1.37
C PHE A 276 -7.98 -8.02 1.15
N SER A 277 -9.09 -7.67 0.52
CA SER A 277 -9.54 -6.29 0.37
C SER A 277 -11.06 -6.25 0.40
N GLU A 278 -11.59 -5.44 1.31
CA GLU A 278 -12.99 -5.32 1.61
C GLU A 278 -13.68 -6.67 1.95
N GLY A 279 -12.96 -7.53 2.68
CA GLY A 279 -13.43 -8.82 3.18
C GLY A 279 -13.33 -9.99 2.19
N LEU A 280 -12.86 -9.77 0.95
CA LEU A 280 -12.70 -10.81 -0.06
C LEU A 280 -11.26 -10.86 -0.60
N ALA A 281 -10.80 -12.04 -0.98
CA ALA A 281 -9.48 -12.25 -1.59
C ALA A 281 -9.62 -13.01 -2.93
N PRO A 282 -9.03 -12.52 -4.03
CA PRO A 282 -8.97 -13.27 -5.29
C PRO A 282 -7.98 -14.43 -5.16
N VAL A 283 -8.42 -15.66 -5.33
CA VAL A 283 -7.57 -16.85 -5.17
C VAL A 283 -7.54 -17.67 -6.45
N LYS A 284 -6.34 -18.11 -6.83
CA LYS A 284 -6.14 -18.98 -7.99
C LYS A 284 -6.17 -20.43 -7.53
N ILE A 285 -7.17 -21.17 -8.01
CA ILE A 285 -7.39 -22.58 -7.71
C ILE A 285 -7.49 -23.32 -9.05
N ARG A 286 -6.60 -24.28 -9.29
CA ARG A 286 -6.57 -25.11 -10.51
C ARG A 286 -6.56 -24.27 -11.79
N GLY A 287 -5.79 -23.18 -11.79
CA GLY A 287 -5.60 -22.33 -12.96
C GLY A 287 -6.66 -21.24 -13.20
N LYS A 288 -7.77 -21.22 -12.46
CA LYS A 288 -8.79 -20.16 -12.55
C LYS A 288 -8.86 -19.35 -11.25
N VAL A 289 -9.31 -18.11 -11.35
CA VAL A 289 -9.46 -17.17 -10.23
C VAL A 289 -10.92 -17.10 -9.80
N GLY A 290 -11.13 -17.27 -8.50
CA GLY A 290 -12.38 -17.03 -7.78
C GLY A 290 -12.13 -16.12 -6.58
N TYR A 291 -13.12 -15.96 -5.71
CA TYR A 291 -12.99 -15.16 -4.50
C TYR A 291 -13.49 -15.92 -3.28
N ILE A 292 -12.73 -15.79 -2.20
CA ILE A 292 -13.07 -16.34 -0.89
C ILE A 292 -13.27 -15.22 0.12
N ASP A 293 -14.01 -15.53 1.17
CA ASP A 293 -14.04 -14.72 2.39
C ASP A 293 -12.97 -15.14 3.40
N ARG A 294 -13.00 -14.48 4.57
CA ARG A 294 -12.09 -14.69 5.69
C ARG A 294 -12.20 -16.03 6.39
N GLN A 295 -13.28 -16.77 6.15
CA GLN A 295 -13.47 -18.13 6.65
C GLN A 295 -13.03 -19.17 5.61
N GLY A 296 -12.57 -18.73 4.43
CA GLY A 296 -12.22 -19.61 3.30
C GLY A 296 -13.43 -20.11 2.54
N ARG A 297 -14.62 -19.56 2.78
CA ARG A 297 -15.80 -19.90 2.00
C ARG A 297 -15.67 -19.27 0.63
N GLU A 298 -15.90 -20.06 -0.40
CA GLU A 298 -16.00 -19.59 -1.76
C GLU A 298 -17.24 -18.69 -1.89
N ILE A 299 -17.02 -17.43 -2.20
CA ILE A 299 -18.09 -16.44 -2.48
C ILE A 299 -18.32 -16.32 -3.97
N ILE A 300 -17.24 -16.40 -4.76
CA ILE A 300 -17.30 -16.36 -6.22
C ILE A 300 -16.50 -17.56 -6.75
N PRO A 301 -17.15 -18.54 -7.39
CA PRO A 301 -16.47 -19.72 -7.88
C PRO A 301 -15.33 -19.41 -8.88
N PRO A 302 -14.20 -20.15 -8.84
CA PRO A 302 -13.11 -19.99 -9.79
C PRO A 302 -13.57 -20.13 -11.24
N ARG A 303 -13.56 -19.02 -11.97
CA ARG A 303 -14.00 -18.98 -13.39
C ARG A 303 -13.29 -17.95 -14.26
N PHE A 304 -12.54 -17.04 -13.65
CA PHE A 304 -11.82 -15.99 -14.37
C PHE A 304 -10.38 -16.41 -14.65
N GLU A 305 -9.76 -15.85 -15.69
CA GLU A 305 -8.35 -16.14 -15.99
C GLU A 305 -7.38 -15.33 -15.12
N ALA A 306 -7.82 -14.15 -14.69
CA ALA A 306 -7.15 -13.27 -13.74
C ALA A 306 -8.19 -12.38 -13.08
N ALA A 307 -7.91 -11.87 -11.89
CA ALA A 307 -8.76 -10.91 -11.23
C ALA A 307 -7.97 -10.01 -10.26
N THR A 308 -8.51 -8.84 -9.98
CA THR A 308 -7.95 -7.91 -8.98
C THR A 308 -8.61 -8.12 -7.63
N ILE A 309 -8.05 -7.48 -6.61
CA ILE A 309 -8.74 -7.23 -5.35
C ILE A 309 -9.96 -6.32 -5.57
N PHE A 310 -10.87 -6.30 -4.61
CA PHE A 310 -11.98 -5.35 -4.59
C PHE A 310 -11.51 -3.97 -4.13
N ILE A 311 -11.91 -2.94 -4.87
CA ILE A 311 -11.75 -1.53 -4.52
C ILE A 311 -13.06 -0.81 -4.80
N LYS A 312 -13.58 -0.11 -3.78
CA LYS A 312 -14.87 0.58 -3.78
C LYS A 312 -16.00 -0.30 -4.31
N GLY A 313 -16.01 -1.57 -3.91
CA GLY A 313 -17.04 -2.57 -4.24
C GLY A 313 -16.93 -3.27 -5.60
N LEU A 314 -15.90 -2.97 -6.40
CA LEU A 314 -15.70 -3.58 -7.72
C LEU A 314 -14.32 -4.23 -7.85
N ALA A 315 -14.24 -5.29 -8.63
CA ALA A 315 -12.97 -5.92 -9.02
C ALA A 315 -12.93 -6.17 -10.52
N ALA A 316 -11.78 -5.91 -11.15
CA ALA A 316 -11.59 -6.21 -12.56
C ALA A 316 -11.30 -7.71 -12.73
N VAL A 317 -11.94 -8.33 -13.72
CA VAL A 317 -11.79 -9.75 -14.06
C VAL A 317 -11.46 -9.92 -15.53
N ARG A 318 -10.56 -10.86 -15.84
CA ARG A 318 -10.13 -11.16 -17.21
C ARG A 318 -10.87 -12.36 -17.80
N GLN A 319 -11.35 -12.19 -19.03
CA GLN A 319 -11.90 -13.25 -19.87
C GLN A 319 -11.35 -13.07 -21.29
N GLY A 320 -10.50 -13.99 -21.75
CA GLY A 320 -9.70 -13.78 -22.97
C GLY A 320 -8.77 -12.56 -22.83
N ASP A 321 -8.75 -11.72 -23.86
CA ASP A 321 -7.91 -10.51 -23.90
C ASP A 321 -8.59 -9.28 -23.26
N LEU A 322 -9.87 -9.41 -22.91
CA LEU A 322 -10.67 -8.33 -22.37
C LEU A 322 -10.87 -8.48 -20.86
N CYS A 323 -11.17 -7.34 -20.23
CA CYS A 323 -11.54 -7.24 -18.85
C CYS A 323 -12.91 -6.57 -18.68
N GLY A 324 -13.61 -7.05 -17.66
CA GLY A 324 -14.84 -6.47 -17.16
C GLY A 324 -14.72 -6.23 -15.65
N TYR A 325 -15.82 -5.82 -15.03
CA TYR A 325 -15.88 -5.59 -13.58
C TYR A 325 -17.01 -6.37 -12.98
N ILE A 326 -16.75 -6.94 -11.81
CA ILE A 326 -17.74 -7.66 -11.02
C ILE A 326 -18.03 -6.96 -9.70
N ASP A 327 -19.24 -7.16 -9.18
CA ASP A 327 -19.57 -6.85 -7.80
C ASP A 327 -19.07 -7.95 -6.84
N LYS A 328 -19.25 -7.73 -5.53
CA LYS A 328 -18.87 -8.70 -4.48
C LYS A 328 -19.65 -10.02 -4.48
N LYS A 329 -20.74 -10.11 -5.24
CA LYS A 329 -21.51 -11.34 -5.46
C LYS A 329 -21.05 -12.06 -6.73
N GLY A 330 -20.11 -11.48 -7.48
CA GLY A 330 -19.58 -11.99 -8.73
C GLY A 330 -20.43 -11.65 -9.96
N ASN A 331 -21.46 -10.80 -9.84
CA ASN A 331 -22.25 -10.38 -10.99
C ASN A 331 -21.40 -9.44 -11.85
N LEU A 332 -21.45 -9.61 -13.17
CA LEU A 332 -20.82 -8.67 -14.10
C LEU A 332 -21.57 -7.33 -14.04
N VAL A 333 -20.91 -6.32 -13.48
CA VAL A 333 -21.34 -4.91 -13.56
C VAL A 333 -20.92 -4.32 -14.91
N VAL A 334 -19.75 -4.72 -15.39
CA VAL A 334 -19.26 -4.41 -16.73
C VAL A 334 -18.89 -5.72 -17.41
N PRO A 335 -19.50 -6.09 -18.56
CA PRO A 335 -19.07 -7.25 -19.33
C PRO A 335 -17.64 -7.04 -19.86
N PRO A 336 -16.91 -8.09 -20.25
CA PRO A 336 -15.57 -7.93 -20.84
C PRO A 336 -15.59 -6.99 -22.05
N THR A 337 -15.08 -5.77 -21.86
CA THR A 337 -15.22 -4.64 -22.80
C THR A 337 -13.91 -3.89 -22.97
N TYR A 338 -13.09 -3.83 -21.92
CA TYR A 338 -11.85 -3.07 -21.87
C TYR A 338 -10.65 -3.98 -22.07
N GLU A 339 -9.51 -3.42 -22.44
CA GLU A 339 -8.27 -4.18 -22.58
C GLU A 339 -7.73 -4.57 -21.19
N TRP A 340 -7.34 -5.83 -21.00
CA TRP A 340 -6.57 -6.18 -19.81
C TRP A 340 -5.15 -5.60 -19.90
N TYR A 341 -4.76 -4.83 -18.90
CA TYR A 341 -3.43 -4.21 -18.85
C TYR A 341 -2.80 -4.39 -17.47
N GLN A 342 -1.85 -5.33 -17.39
CA GLN A 342 -1.21 -5.74 -16.13
C GLN A 342 -0.65 -4.56 -15.31
N PRO A 343 -0.02 -3.52 -15.89
CA PRO A 343 0.48 -2.40 -15.08
C PRO A 343 -0.59 -1.57 -14.37
N ILE A 344 -1.86 -1.54 -14.84
CA ILE A 344 -2.97 -0.95 -14.05
C ILE A 344 -3.23 -1.80 -12.81
N ILE A 345 -3.22 -3.12 -12.98
CA ILE A 345 -3.48 -4.07 -11.91
C ILE A 345 -2.41 -3.99 -10.84
N ASP A 346 -1.15 -3.91 -11.27
CA ASP A 346 -0.02 -3.77 -10.35
C ASP A 346 -0.13 -2.43 -9.59
N GLN A 347 -0.53 -1.33 -10.24
CA GLN A 347 -0.81 -0.07 -9.54
C GLN A 347 -1.93 -0.21 -8.50
N VAL A 348 -3.01 -0.92 -8.81
CA VAL A 348 -4.13 -1.18 -7.90
C VAL A 348 -3.68 -1.99 -6.68
N VAL A 349 -2.92 -3.05 -6.91
CA VAL A 349 -2.39 -3.90 -5.85
C VAL A 349 -1.40 -3.12 -4.98
N THR A 350 -0.49 -2.38 -5.59
CA THR A 350 0.49 -1.55 -4.88
C THR A 350 -0.19 -0.46 -4.07
N PHE A 351 -1.13 0.29 -4.66
CA PHE A 351 -1.89 1.34 -3.97
C PHE A 351 -2.62 0.80 -2.75
N ALA A 352 -3.38 -0.28 -2.91
CA ALA A 352 -4.11 -0.92 -1.81
C ALA A 352 -3.18 -1.58 -0.77
N ALA A 353 -1.94 -1.85 -1.14
CA ALA A 353 -0.94 -2.37 -0.24
C ALA A 353 -0.22 -1.24 0.52
N GLU A 354 -0.04 -0.06 -0.07
CA GLU A 354 0.80 1.05 0.42
C GLU A 354 0.05 2.22 1.10
N ILE A 355 -1.20 2.50 0.74
CA ILE A 355 -1.87 3.79 1.07
C ILE A 355 -3.15 3.63 1.90
N GLU A 356 -3.62 2.40 2.05
CA GLU A 356 -4.61 1.96 3.05
C GLU A 356 -3.90 1.05 4.05
#